data_AF-A0A7W0LWJ2-F1
#
_entry.id   AF-A0A7W0LWJ2-F1
#
_cell.length_a   1.000
_cell.length_b   1.000
_cell.length_c   1.000
_cell.angle_alpha   90.00
_cell.angle_beta   90.00
_cell.angle_gamma   90.00
#
_symmetry.space_group_name_H-M   'P 1'
#
loop_
_entity.id
_entity.type
_entity.pdbx_description
1 polymer ?
#
loop_
_entity_poly.entity_id
_entity_poly.type
_entity_poly.pdbx_seq_one_letter_code
_entity_poly.pdbx_strand_id
1 'polypeptide(L)'
;AGLGTLTRLEAGNADAVLVVANPSAKALEVARRAVAIASDKTEVIVLANRVRDHADLDAIRAVLGDRELIVIPEDPTIARADRDGLAPIDLDDESPGVSAIVALVDRLASAPVPA
;
A
#
# COMPACT_ATOMS: atom_id res chain seq x y z
N ALA A 1 5.29 7.34 -10.30
CA ALA A 1 6.68 6.99 -9.92
C ALA A 1 6.77 5.47 -9.73
N GLY A 2 7.97 4.89 -9.78
CA GLY A 2 8.16 3.44 -9.62
C GLY A 2 9.55 3.12 -9.05
N LEU A 3 10.09 1.95 -9.36
CA LEU A 3 11.40 1.52 -8.84
C LEU A 3 12.54 2.52 -9.15
N GLY A 4 12.53 3.17 -10.31
CA GLY A 4 13.56 4.14 -10.68
C GLY A 4 13.58 5.40 -9.78
N THR A 5 12.47 5.76 -9.16
CA THR A 5 12.45 6.84 -8.15
C THR A 5 13.00 6.34 -6.82
N LEU A 6 12.67 5.10 -6.43
CA LEU A 6 13.15 4.49 -5.18
C LEU A 6 14.66 4.27 -5.18
N THR A 7 15.26 3.92 -6.33
CA THR A 7 16.72 3.75 -6.41
C THR A 7 17.47 5.05 -6.12
N ARG A 8 16.88 6.21 -6.49
CA ARG A 8 17.42 7.55 -6.21
C ARG A 8 16.98 8.15 -4.88
N LEU A 9 16.17 7.43 -4.09
CA LEU A 9 15.84 7.87 -2.74
C LEU A 9 17.13 7.89 -1.91
N GLU A 10 17.31 8.92 -1.09
CA GLU A 10 18.39 9.02 -0.10
C GLU A 10 17.76 9.10 1.30
N ALA A 11 18.51 8.72 2.32
CA ALA A 11 18.03 8.77 3.70
C ALA A 11 17.66 10.22 4.08
N GLY A 12 16.49 10.40 4.70
CA GLY A 12 15.97 11.73 5.08
C GLY A 12 15.14 12.45 4.01
N ASN A 13 15.06 11.95 2.77
CA ASN A 13 14.24 12.57 1.72
C ASN A 13 12.73 12.22 1.84
N ALA A 14 12.39 11.22 2.64
CA ALA A 14 11.01 10.81 2.92
C ALA A 14 10.93 10.12 4.29
N ASP A 15 9.88 10.41 5.06
CA ASP A 15 9.63 9.81 6.37
C ASP A 15 9.28 8.33 6.28
N ALA A 16 8.56 7.95 5.21
CA ALA A 16 8.20 6.58 4.92
C ALA A 16 8.01 6.33 3.41
N VAL A 17 8.16 5.07 3.01
CA VAL A 17 7.81 4.57 1.66
C VAL A 17 6.64 3.60 1.79
N LEU A 18 5.55 3.91 1.12
CA LEU A 18 4.41 3.00 0.98
C LEU A 18 4.61 2.11 -0.25
N VAL A 19 4.65 0.79 -0.04
CA VAL A 19 4.73 -0.21 -1.12
C VAL A 19 3.37 -0.88 -1.28
N VAL A 20 2.72 -0.64 -2.42
CA VAL A 20 1.44 -1.28 -2.76
C VAL A 20 1.69 -2.64 -3.41
N ALA A 21 1.17 -3.70 -2.79
CA ALA A 21 1.30 -5.08 -3.24
C ALA A 21 -0.07 -5.68 -3.56
N ASN A 22 -0.35 -5.89 -4.83
CA ASN A 22 -1.55 -6.62 -5.28
C ASN A 22 -1.26 -8.14 -5.34
N PRO A 23 -2.26 -9.02 -5.18
CA PRO A 23 -2.10 -10.48 -5.22
C PRO A 23 -1.91 -11.00 -6.67
N SER A 24 -0.85 -10.55 -7.33
CA SER A 24 -0.42 -11.05 -8.63
C SER A 24 1.09 -11.21 -8.64
N ALA A 25 1.60 -12.29 -9.24
CA ALA A 25 3.03 -12.60 -9.23
C ALA A 25 3.91 -11.44 -9.73
N LYS A 26 3.45 -10.72 -10.78
CA LYS A 26 4.18 -9.55 -11.31
C LYS A 26 4.24 -8.39 -10.31
N ALA A 27 3.12 -8.05 -9.67
CA ALA A 27 3.09 -6.97 -8.68
C ALA A 27 3.91 -7.33 -7.44
N LEU A 28 3.81 -8.58 -6.98
CA LEU A 28 4.56 -9.09 -5.82
C LEU A 28 6.08 -9.07 -6.05
N GLU A 29 6.54 -9.44 -7.25
CA GLU A 29 7.97 -9.36 -7.59
C GLU A 29 8.49 -7.91 -7.52
N VAL A 30 7.69 -6.96 -8.02
CA VAL A 30 8.03 -5.52 -7.98
C VAL A 30 8.00 -5.02 -6.53
N ALA A 31 6.99 -5.39 -5.74
CA ALA A 31 6.88 -5.03 -4.34
C ALA A 31 8.08 -5.56 -3.54
N ARG A 32 8.50 -6.82 -3.75
CA ARG A 32 9.67 -7.40 -3.08
C ARG A 32 10.94 -6.58 -3.34
N ARG A 33 11.16 -6.17 -4.59
CA ARG A 33 12.30 -5.33 -4.98
C ARG A 33 12.20 -3.92 -4.39
N ALA A 34 11.01 -3.33 -4.39
CA ALA A 34 10.78 -2.01 -3.79
C ALA A 34 11.10 -2.00 -2.30
N VAL A 35 10.59 -3.00 -1.56
CA VAL A 35 10.90 -3.18 -0.13
C VAL A 35 12.40 -3.33 0.07
N ALA A 36 13.07 -4.23 -0.67
CA ALA A 36 14.51 -4.43 -0.53
C ALA A 36 15.34 -3.16 -0.79
N ILE A 37 14.93 -2.30 -1.73
CA ILE A 37 15.63 -1.04 -2.03
C ILE A 37 15.37 0.02 -0.97
N ALA A 38 14.16 0.08 -0.42
CA ALA A 38 13.72 1.15 0.47
C ALA A 38 14.03 0.87 1.95
N SER A 39 14.05 -0.40 2.37
CA SER A 39 14.24 -0.79 3.78
C SER A 39 15.56 -0.32 4.39
N ASP A 40 16.60 -0.10 3.57
CA ASP A 40 17.89 0.41 4.04
C ASP A 40 17.93 1.94 4.17
N LYS A 41 16.88 2.64 3.72
CA LYS A 41 16.87 4.10 3.53
C LYS A 41 15.84 4.81 4.40
N THR A 42 14.67 4.21 4.60
CA THR A 42 13.57 4.78 5.38
C THR A 42 12.57 3.69 5.80
N GLU A 43 11.60 4.05 6.63
CA GLU A 43 10.52 3.15 7.04
C GLU A 43 9.73 2.68 5.81
N VAL A 44 9.40 1.38 5.75
CA VAL A 44 8.62 0.80 4.66
C VAL A 44 7.31 0.25 5.20
N ILE A 45 6.20 0.79 4.71
CA ILE A 45 4.85 0.35 5.02
C ILE A 45 4.30 -0.40 3.81
N VAL A 46 3.85 -1.63 3.99
CA VAL A 46 3.32 -2.45 2.91
C VAL A 46 1.80 -2.42 2.94
N LEU A 47 1.20 -2.03 1.81
CA LEU A 47 -0.24 -2.09 1.59
C LEU A 47 -0.56 -3.37 0.80
N ALA A 48 -1.18 -4.35 1.47
CA ALA A 48 -1.72 -5.54 0.83
C ALA A 48 -3.05 -5.16 0.16
N ASN A 49 -3.00 -4.79 -1.11
CA ASN A 49 -4.10 -4.14 -1.81
C ASN A 49 -4.88 -5.12 -2.68
N ARG A 50 -6.18 -4.87 -2.86
CA ARG A 50 -7.09 -5.72 -3.64
C ARG A 50 -7.16 -7.17 -3.14
N VAL A 51 -7.14 -7.34 -1.82
CA VAL A 51 -7.24 -8.65 -1.18
C VAL A 51 -8.69 -9.12 -1.22
N ARG A 52 -8.96 -10.25 -1.88
CA ARG A 52 -10.32 -10.81 -1.98
C ARG A 52 -10.59 -11.84 -0.90
N ASP A 53 -9.56 -12.57 -0.50
CA ASP A 53 -9.66 -13.67 0.45
C ASP A 53 -8.32 -13.92 1.16
N HIS A 54 -8.30 -14.96 2.00
CA HIS A 54 -7.11 -15.36 2.75
C HIS A 54 -5.98 -15.87 1.84
N ALA A 55 -6.31 -16.47 0.68
CA ALA A 55 -5.30 -16.98 -0.24
C ALA A 55 -4.51 -15.84 -0.90
N ASP A 56 -5.18 -14.73 -1.23
CA ASP A 56 -4.51 -13.51 -1.68
C ASP A 56 -3.55 -12.96 -0.62
N LEU A 57 -3.99 -12.92 0.65
CA LEU A 57 -3.16 -12.45 1.74
C LEU A 57 -1.96 -13.37 2.01
N ASP A 58 -2.16 -14.68 1.94
CA ASP A 58 -1.10 -15.68 2.08
C ASP A 58 -0.09 -15.59 0.95
N ALA A 59 -0.53 -15.32 -0.29
CA ALA A 59 0.37 -15.09 -1.42
C ALA A 59 1.24 -13.84 -1.22
N ILE A 60 0.66 -12.75 -0.68
CA ILE A 60 1.42 -11.54 -0.33
C ILE A 60 2.43 -11.84 0.77
N ARG A 61 2.02 -12.50 1.85
CA ARG A 61 2.91 -12.91 2.97
C ARG A 61 4.01 -13.86 2.54
N ALA A 62 3.75 -14.78 1.63
CA ALA A 62 4.77 -15.70 1.13
C ALA A 62 5.95 -14.97 0.44
N VAL A 63 5.68 -13.81 -0.18
CA VAL A 63 6.71 -13.02 -0.88
C VAL A 63 7.30 -11.94 0.03
N LEU A 64 6.48 -11.32 0.87
CA LEU A 64 6.87 -10.17 1.69
C LEU A 64 7.16 -10.56 3.14
N GLY A 65 7.00 -11.80 3.57
CA GLY A 65 7.27 -12.26 4.94
C GLY A 65 6.30 -11.70 5.98
N ASP A 66 6.69 -11.81 7.26
CA ASP A 66 5.87 -11.43 8.42
C ASP A 66 5.89 -9.92 8.73
N ARG A 67 6.16 -9.09 7.71
CA ARG A 67 6.09 -7.63 7.86
C ARG A 67 4.67 -7.21 8.22
N GLU A 68 4.54 -6.07 8.88
CA GLU A 68 3.22 -5.49 9.09
C GLU A 68 2.59 -5.16 7.72
N LEU A 69 1.39 -5.69 7.49
CA LEU A 69 0.62 -5.46 6.27
C LEU A 69 -0.65 -4.70 6.65
N ILE A 70 -0.88 -3.58 5.96
CA ILE A 70 -2.16 -2.89 6.00
C ILE A 70 -2.99 -3.44 4.84
N VAL A 71 -4.06 -4.15 5.17
CA VAL A 71 -4.91 -4.84 4.18
C VAL A 71 -5.96 -3.87 3.65
N ILE A 72 -5.98 -3.71 2.33
CA ILE A 72 -7.05 -3.01 1.61
C ILE A 72 -7.81 -4.07 0.81
N PRO A 73 -9.06 -4.38 1.17
CA PRO A 73 -9.83 -5.39 0.46
C PRO A 73 -10.11 -4.96 -0.98
N GLU A 74 -10.38 -5.93 -1.85
CA GLU A 74 -10.98 -5.63 -3.16
C GLU A 74 -12.34 -4.97 -2.93
N ASP A 75 -12.53 -3.80 -3.53
CA ASP A 75 -13.72 -2.99 -3.32
C ASP A 75 -14.28 -2.47 -4.66
N PRO A 76 -15.49 -2.91 -5.06
CA PRO A 76 -16.10 -2.46 -6.31
C PRO A 76 -16.45 -0.96 -6.30
N THR A 77 -16.63 -0.33 -5.14
CA THR A 77 -16.84 1.12 -5.02
C THR A 77 -15.64 1.87 -5.60
N ILE A 78 -14.42 1.46 -5.25
CA ILE A 78 -13.19 2.09 -5.75
C ILE A 78 -13.11 1.95 -7.28
N ALA A 79 -13.39 0.76 -7.81
CA ALA A 79 -13.34 0.51 -9.26
C ALA A 79 -14.44 1.27 -10.03
N ARG A 80 -15.61 1.45 -9.42
CA ARG A 80 -16.71 2.23 -9.99
C ARG A 80 -16.38 3.73 -9.99
N ALA A 81 -15.89 4.26 -8.87
CA ALA A 81 -15.48 5.64 -8.75
C ALA A 81 -14.39 5.99 -9.78
N ASP A 82 -13.38 5.14 -9.93
CA ASP A 82 -12.33 5.29 -10.96
C ASP A 82 -12.92 5.37 -12.38
N ARG A 83 -13.87 4.48 -12.72
CA ARG A 83 -14.54 4.48 -14.03
C ARG A 83 -15.37 5.74 -14.26
N ASP A 84 -16.04 6.22 -13.23
CA ASP A 84 -16.97 7.35 -13.30
C ASP A 84 -16.24 8.70 -13.13
N GLY A 85 -14.91 8.69 -12.88
CA GLY A 85 -14.10 9.89 -12.68
C GLY A 85 -14.35 10.60 -11.36
N LEU A 86 -14.84 9.87 -10.35
CA LEU A 86 -15.14 10.36 -9.00
C LEU A 86 -14.06 9.88 -8.01
N ALA A 87 -13.86 10.62 -6.92
CA ALA A 87 -13.08 10.09 -5.83
C ALA A 87 -13.89 9.00 -5.10
N PRO A 88 -13.30 7.85 -4.72
CA PRO A 88 -14.03 6.79 -4.01
C PRO A 88 -14.72 7.26 -2.73
N ILE A 89 -14.10 8.17 -1.98
CA ILE A 89 -14.66 8.75 -0.75
C ILE A 89 -15.90 9.62 -1.00
N ASP A 90 -16.04 10.21 -2.19
CA ASP A 90 -17.22 10.99 -2.55
C ASP A 90 -18.39 10.07 -2.98
N LEU A 91 -18.09 8.82 -3.37
CA LEU A 91 -19.07 7.85 -3.82
C LEU A 91 -19.67 7.06 -2.64
N ASP A 92 -18.81 6.56 -1.75
CA ASP A 92 -19.17 5.82 -0.54
C ASP A 92 -17.95 5.78 0.39
N ASP A 93 -17.99 6.58 1.45
CA ASP A 93 -16.90 6.74 2.43
C ASP A 93 -16.84 5.58 3.45
N GLU A 94 -17.92 4.81 3.58
CA GLU A 94 -18.01 3.65 4.46
C GLU A 94 -17.67 2.33 3.76
N SER A 95 -17.37 2.37 2.46
CA SER A 95 -17.01 1.17 1.71
C SER A 95 -15.73 0.52 2.29
N PRO A 96 -15.60 -0.82 2.31
CA PRO A 96 -14.51 -1.49 3.05
C PRO A 96 -13.10 -1.06 2.65
N GLY A 97 -12.86 -0.86 1.36
CA GLY A 97 -11.59 -0.39 0.82
C GLY A 97 -11.33 1.08 1.15
N VAL A 98 -12.36 1.93 1.08
CA VAL A 98 -12.24 3.35 1.42
C VAL A 98 -12.01 3.53 2.92
N SER A 99 -12.76 2.84 3.76
CA SER A 99 -12.56 2.82 5.21
C SER A 99 -11.14 2.38 5.61
N ALA A 100 -10.59 1.35 4.94
CA ALA A 100 -9.21 0.92 5.19
C ALA A 100 -8.18 1.99 4.80
N ILE A 101 -8.42 2.74 3.72
CA ILE A 101 -7.57 3.86 3.29
C ILE A 101 -7.67 5.03 4.28
N VAL A 102 -8.86 5.36 4.78
CA VAL A 102 -9.04 6.40 5.81
C VAL A 102 -8.29 6.04 7.08
N ALA A 103 -8.43 4.80 7.56
CA ALA A 103 -7.69 4.32 8.73
C ALA A 103 -6.16 4.37 8.55
N LEU A 104 -5.67 4.11 7.33
CA LEU A 104 -4.26 4.31 6.98
C LEU A 104 -3.86 5.78 7.11
N VAL A 105 -4.67 6.71 6.60
CA VAL A 105 -4.38 8.16 6.69
C VAL A 105 -4.32 8.60 8.14
N ASP A 106 -5.27 8.20 8.98
CA ASP A 106 -5.27 8.56 10.41
C ASP A 106 -4.01 8.06 11.11
N ARG A 107 -3.61 6.82 10.82
CA ARG A 107 -2.35 6.27 11.34
C ARG A 107 -1.14 7.10 10.92
N LEU A 108 -1.03 7.44 9.63
CA LEU A 108 0.10 8.22 9.12
C LEU A 108 0.12 9.65 9.67
N ALA A 109 -1.05 10.29 9.81
CA ALA A 109 -1.17 11.64 10.35
C ALA A 109 -0.86 11.72 11.85
N SER A 110 -1.08 10.62 12.58
CA SER A 110 -0.76 10.51 14.01
C SER A 110 0.72 10.19 14.29
N ALA A 111 1.49 9.80 13.27
CA ALA A 111 2.92 9.52 13.42
C ALA A 111 3.68 10.85 13.67
N PRO A 112 4.56 10.92 14.67
CA PRO A 112 5.37 12.12 14.89
C PRO A 112 6.26 12.37 13.67
N VAL A 113 6.21 13.59 13.12
CA VAL A 113 7.13 14.02 12.06
C VAL A 113 8.54 14.02 12.66
N PRO A 114 9.50 13.24 12.12
CA PRO A 114 10.87 13.30 12.60
C PRO A 114 11.44 14.71 12.39
N ALA A 115 12.10 15.22 13.44
CA ALA A 115 12.64 16.58 13.50
C ALA A 115 13.84 16.81 12.56
#